data_AF-A0A845TXF9-F1
#
_entry.id   AF-A0A845TXF9-F1
#
_cell.length_a   1.000
_cell.length_b   1.000
_cell.length_c   1.000
_cell.angle_alpha   90.00
_cell.angle_beta   90.00
_cell.angle_gamma   90.00
#
_symmetry.space_group_name_H-M   'P 1'
#
loop_
_entity.id
_entity.type
_entity.pdbx_description
1 polymer ?
#
loop_
_entity_poly.entity_id
_entity_poly.type
_entity_poly.pdbx_seq_one_letter_code
_entity_poly.pdbx_strand_id
1 'polypeptide(L)'
;MEQVAAAARGTATRLTVALGGGGVAASFVRDYARQYRRQALLAHPARHRELIERINRESLLAMVARLERDLPRRFTQSNASRARRKNAVDTVLVNLFRVNFYARLAELADWGREELASFWRDVDLYAGAALAPRSQSSRRGRRSRKLDRHLGAFADRCAFLLDSSLLEKARSAAAILHRRLERKAMIAAGAAFRSAGITMSAPRKRPPRSRMARHSSRKTARKKPPAARRFKKTVRRKRMGSNKKLTPRRKGATR
;
A
#
# COMPACT_ATOMS: atom_id res chain seq x y z
N MET A 1 -23.69 4.95 18.63
CA MET A 1 -23.89 4.12 17.40
C MET A 1 -24.27 4.99 16.20
N GLU A 2 -25.18 5.95 16.34
CA GLU A 2 -25.58 6.86 15.25
C GLU A 2 -24.42 7.60 14.57
N GLN A 3 -23.45 8.12 15.33
CA GLN A 3 -22.26 8.77 14.79
C GLN A 3 -21.46 7.85 13.83
N VAL A 4 -21.38 6.56 14.12
CA VAL A 4 -20.66 5.59 13.28
C VAL A 4 -21.42 5.35 11.97
N ALA A 5 -22.75 5.24 12.06
CA ALA A 5 -23.60 5.12 10.88
C ALA A 5 -23.54 6.39 10.01
N ALA A 6 -23.55 7.57 10.61
CA ALA A 6 -23.38 8.85 9.92
C ALA A 6 -21.99 8.95 9.24
N ALA A 7 -20.92 8.54 9.93
CA ALA A 7 -19.58 8.48 9.37
C ALA A 7 -19.50 7.51 8.18
N ALA A 8 -20.16 6.35 8.28
CA ALA A 8 -20.21 5.35 7.22
C ALA A 8 -20.91 5.88 5.96
N ARG A 9 -22.14 6.40 6.11
CA ARG A 9 -22.90 7.00 4.99
C ARG A 9 -22.16 8.18 4.38
N GLY A 10 -21.62 9.07 5.22
CA GLY A 10 -20.83 10.22 4.78
C GLY A 10 -19.56 9.81 4.03
N THR A 11 -18.93 8.69 4.41
CA THR A 11 -17.75 8.16 3.71
C THR A 11 -18.14 7.67 2.31
N ALA A 12 -19.19 6.85 2.19
CA ALA A 12 -19.67 6.34 0.90
C ALA A 12 -20.00 7.48 -0.08
N THR A 13 -20.76 8.48 0.37
CA THR A 13 -21.08 9.67 -0.44
C THR A 13 -19.82 10.40 -0.90
N ARG A 14 -18.88 10.67 0.03
CA ARG A 14 -17.67 11.43 -0.30
C ARG A 14 -16.71 10.65 -1.22
N LEU A 15 -16.63 9.32 -1.12
CA LEU A 15 -15.84 8.51 -2.05
C LEU A 15 -16.41 8.59 -3.47
N THR A 16 -17.73 8.44 -3.60
CA THR A 16 -18.43 8.51 -4.89
C THR A 16 -18.27 9.89 -5.55
N VAL A 17 -18.44 10.96 -4.76
CA VAL A 17 -18.18 12.34 -5.22
C VAL A 17 -16.71 12.54 -5.61
N ALA A 18 -15.76 11.96 -4.86
CA ALA A 18 -14.33 12.10 -5.15
C ALA A 18 -13.89 11.43 -6.47
N LEU A 19 -14.66 10.45 -6.96
CA LEU A 19 -14.52 9.83 -8.28
C LEU A 19 -15.17 10.65 -9.40
N GLY A 20 -16.14 11.50 -9.06
CA GLY A 20 -16.79 12.43 -9.98
C GLY A 20 -17.54 11.74 -11.11
N GLY A 21 -18.26 10.64 -10.81
CA GLY A 21 -19.04 9.91 -11.82
C GLY A 21 -18.22 9.37 -13.00
N GLY A 22 -16.95 9.04 -12.78
CA GLY A 22 -16.02 8.62 -13.83
C GLY A 22 -15.12 9.74 -14.37
N GLY A 23 -15.28 10.99 -13.92
CA GLY A 23 -14.43 12.11 -14.34
C GLY A 23 -12.93 11.88 -14.05
N VAL A 24 -12.60 11.23 -12.93
CA VAL A 24 -11.21 10.83 -12.64
C VAL A 24 -10.70 9.82 -13.67
N ALA A 25 -11.47 8.77 -13.97
CA ALA A 25 -11.10 7.77 -14.96
C ALA A 25 -11.00 8.36 -16.38
N ALA A 26 -11.94 9.20 -16.79
CA ALA A 26 -11.93 9.90 -18.07
C ALA A 26 -10.70 10.79 -18.24
N SER A 27 -10.36 11.57 -17.20
CA SER A 27 -9.14 12.39 -17.22
C SER A 27 -7.88 11.54 -17.34
N PHE A 28 -7.81 10.42 -16.62
CA PHE A 28 -6.69 9.49 -16.68
C PHE A 28 -6.51 8.87 -18.08
N VAL A 29 -7.59 8.36 -18.69
CA VAL A 29 -7.55 7.77 -20.04
C VAL A 29 -7.10 8.81 -21.08
N ARG A 30 -7.66 10.03 -21.02
CA ARG A 30 -7.28 11.12 -21.91
C ARG A 30 -5.82 11.54 -21.74
N ASP A 31 -5.34 11.69 -20.51
CA ASP A 31 -3.96 12.09 -20.23
C ASP A 31 -2.99 10.99 -20.69
N TYR A 32 -3.32 9.72 -20.46
CA TYR A 32 -2.55 8.58 -20.96
C TYR A 32 -2.50 8.54 -22.49
N ALA A 33 -3.65 8.68 -23.16
CA ALA A 33 -3.75 8.70 -24.60
C ALA A 33 -2.90 9.82 -25.22
N ARG A 34 -2.91 11.01 -24.62
CA ARG A 34 -2.07 12.14 -25.02
C ARG A 34 -0.59 11.84 -24.81
N GLN A 35 -0.21 11.38 -23.62
CA GLN A 35 1.19 11.14 -23.24
C GLN A 35 1.87 10.07 -24.11
N TYR A 36 1.14 9.00 -24.46
CA TYR A 36 1.70 7.87 -25.20
C TYR A 36 1.23 7.78 -26.65
N ARG A 37 0.64 8.85 -27.19
CA ARG A 37 0.15 8.94 -28.58
C ARG A 37 -0.84 7.81 -28.95
N ARG A 38 -1.75 7.49 -28.03
CA ARG A 38 -2.78 6.43 -28.17
C ARG A 38 -4.18 7.02 -28.40
N GLN A 39 -4.33 7.90 -29.39
CA GLN A 39 -5.62 8.55 -29.70
C GLN A 39 -6.72 7.56 -30.11
N ALA A 40 -6.35 6.38 -30.61
CA ALA A 40 -7.29 5.30 -30.91
C ALA A 40 -8.14 4.87 -29.70
N LEU A 41 -7.64 5.05 -28.46
CA LEU A 41 -8.40 4.79 -27.24
C LEU A 41 -9.60 5.74 -27.07
N LEU A 42 -9.56 6.91 -27.71
CA LEU A 42 -10.61 7.93 -27.64
C LEU A 42 -11.52 7.92 -28.89
N ALA A 43 -11.09 7.27 -29.97
CA ALA A 43 -11.72 7.35 -31.29
C ALA A 43 -13.11 6.71 -31.33
N HIS A 44 -13.38 5.69 -30.49
CA HIS A 44 -14.64 4.96 -30.48
C HIS A 44 -15.43 5.27 -29.21
N PRO A 45 -16.53 6.05 -29.28
CA PRO A 45 -17.19 6.58 -28.09
C PRO A 45 -17.76 5.49 -27.18
N ALA A 46 -18.33 4.41 -27.75
CA ALA A 46 -18.86 3.29 -26.97
C ALA A 46 -17.75 2.54 -26.19
N ARG A 47 -16.65 2.17 -26.87
CA ARG A 47 -15.49 1.52 -26.25
C ARG A 47 -14.80 2.40 -25.21
N HIS A 48 -14.72 3.71 -25.49
CA HIS A 48 -14.16 4.68 -24.58
C HIS A 48 -15.01 4.82 -23.31
N ARG A 49 -16.34 4.86 -23.44
CA ARG A 49 -17.26 4.87 -22.29
C ARG A 49 -17.11 3.61 -21.44
N GLU A 50 -17.11 2.43 -22.06
CA GLU A 50 -16.92 1.15 -21.37
C GLU A 50 -15.56 1.10 -20.63
N LEU A 51 -14.49 1.58 -21.27
CA LEU A 51 -13.17 1.69 -20.65
C LEU A 51 -13.19 2.59 -19.42
N ILE A 52 -13.83 3.75 -19.50
CA ILE A 52 -14.01 4.67 -18.37
C ILE A 52 -14.78 4.00 -17.23
N GLU A 53 -15.89 3.33 -17.54
CA GLU A 53 -16.72 2.64 -16.54
C GLU A 53 -15.94 1.54 -15.82
N ARG A 54 -15.17 0.73 -16.56
CA ARG A 54 -14.30 -0.31 -15.99
C ARG A 54 -13.20 0.29 -15.11
N ILE A 55 -12.48 1.31 -15.57
CA ILE A 55 -11.44 1.97 -14.77
C ILE A 55 -12.06 2.66 -13.54
N ASN A 56 -13.27 3.21 -13.66
CA ASN A 56 -13.98 3.83 -12.54
C ASN A 56 -14.35 2.78 -11.48
N ARG A 57 -14.81 1.60 -11.88
CA ARG A 57 -15.05 0.47 -10.97
C ARG A 57 -13.76 0.05 -10.25
N GLU A 58 -12.67 -0.15 -10.99
CA GLU A 58 -11.36 -0.47 -10.38
C GLU A 58 -10.88 0.62 -9.42
N SER A 59 -11.17 1.89 -9.74
CA SER A 59 -10.82 3.03 -8.89
C SER A 59 -11.58 3.01 -7.57
N LEU A 60 -12.88 2.70 -7.62
CA LEU A 60 -13.69 2.54 -6.42
C LEU A 60 -13.21 1.36 -5.56
N LEU A 61 -12.89 0.21 -6.18
CA LEU A 61 -12.32 -0.95 -5.49
C LEU A 61 -11.04 -0.59 -4.74
N ALA A 62 -10.11 0.11 -5.38
CA ALA A 62 -8.87 0.55 -4.75
C ALA A 62 -9.11 1.51 -3.58
N MET A 63 -10.06 2.45 -3.71
CA MET A 63 -10.42 3.38 -2.64
C MET A 63 -11.04 2.67 -1.43
N VAL A 64 -11.94 1.71 -1.67
CA VAL A 64 -12.61 0.92 -0.61
C VAL A 64 -11.62 -0.02 0.07
N ALA A 65 -10.77 -0.73 -0.68
CA ALA A 65 -9.75 -1.59 -0.09
C ALA A 65 -8.76 -0.79 0.78
N ARG A 66 -8.41 0.44 0.37
CA ARG A 66 -7.58 1.33 1.19
C ARG A 66 -8.27 1.72 2.49
N LEU A 67 -9.57 2.02 2.43
CA LEU A 67 -10.41 2.35 3.58
C LEU A 67 -10.49 1.17 4.55
N GLU A 68 -10.80 -0.03 4.04
CA GLU A 68 -10.87 -1.27 4.84
C GLU A 68 -9.57 -1.54 5.60
N ARG A 69 -8.41 -1.33 4.96
CA ARG A 69 -7.10 -1.45 5.64
C ARG A 69 -6.89 -0.43 6.77
N ASP A 70 -7.50 0.75 6.65
CA ASP A 70 -7.36 1.83 7.61
C ASP A 70 -8.42 1.81 8.71
N LEU A 71 -9.55 1.14 8.46
CA LEU A 71 -10.75 1.19 9.28
C LEU A 71 -10.51 0.74 10.75
N PRO A 72 -9.79 -0.36 11.03
CA PRO A 72 -9.50 -0.75 12.42
C PRO A 72 -8.76 0.36 13.19
N ARG A 73 -7.82 1.05 12.53
CA ARG A 73 -7.02 2.12 13.15
C ARG A 73 -7.85 3.34 13.53
N ARG A 74 -9.01 3.51 12.88
CA ARG A 74 -9.95 4.61 13.15
C ARG A 74 -10.83 4.36 14.36
N PHE A 75 -10.93 3.13 14.84
CA PHE A 75 -11.69 2.82 16.05
C PHE A 75 -10.77 2.47 17.23
N THR A 76 -9.57 1.95 16.97
CA THR A 76 -8.58 1.70 18.03
C THR A 76 -7.96 2.99 18.56
N GLN A 77 -8.41 3.45 19.73
CA GLN A 77 -7.71 4.49 20.49
C GLN A 77 -6.42 3.93 21.10
N SER A 78 -5.27 4.52 20.75
CA SER A 78 -3.94 4.20 21.26
C SER A 78 -3.86 4.32 22.80
N ASN A 79 -4.19 3.26 23.53
CA ASN A 79 -3.80 3.05 24.93
C ASN A 79 -3.55 1.55 25.14
N ALA A 80 -2.28 1.17 25.09
CA ALA A 80 -1.81 -0.22 25.07
C ALA A 80 -2.22 -1.08 26.28
N SER A 81 -2.63 -0.46 27.40
CA SER A 81 -2.96 -1.16 28.65
C SER A 81 -4.42 -1.66 28.77
N ARG A 82 -5.33 -1.33 27.84
CA ARG A 82 -6.76 -1.72 27.90
C ARG A 82 -7.23 -2.60 26.73
N ALA A 83 -6.29 -3.20 25.99
CA ALA A 83 -6.51 -3.74 24.64
C ALA A 83 -7.54 -4.90 24.54
N ARG A 84 -7.57 -5.86 25.47
CA ARG A 84 -8.36 -7.11 25.24
C ARG A 84 -9.88 -6.92 25.23
N ARG A 85 -10.49 -6.14 26.13
CA ARG A 85 -11.95 -5.88 26.12
C ARG A 85 -12.36 -4.82 25.09
N LYS A 86 -11.45 -3.91 24.73
CA LYS A 86 -11.69 -2.89 23.69
C LYS A 86 -11.76 -3.50 22.29
N ASN A 87 -11.01 -4.57 22.02
CA ASN A 87 -11.02 -5.25 20.73
C ASN A 87 -12.42 -5.75 20.30
N ALA A 88 -13.26 -6.21 21.23
CA ALA A 88 -14.62 -6.65 20.91
C ALA A 88 -15.53 -5.47 20.53
N VAL A 89 -15.48 -4.37 21.27
CA VAL A 89 -16.24 -3.15 20.97
C VAL A 89 -15.76 -2.54 19.65
N ASP A 90 -14.46 -2.46 19.41
CA ASP A 90 -13.89 -1.97 18.16
C ASP A 90 -14.35 -2.82 16.96
N THR A 91 -14.47 -4.14 17.15
CA THR A 91 -15.01 -5.05 16.12
C THR A 91 -16.49 -4.77 15.82
N VAL A 92 -17.31 -4.53 16.85
CA VAL A 92 -18.72 -4.17 16.69
C VAL A 92 -18.87 -2.83 15.95
N LEU A 93 -18.04 -1.82 16.28
CA LEU A 93 -18.05 -0.51 15.62
C LEU A 93 -17.61 -0.61 14.16
N VAL A 94 -16.57 -1.39 13.87
CA VAL A 94 -16.12 -1.68 12.50
C VAL A 94 -17.22 -2.37 11.69
N ASN A 95 -17.89 -3.37 12.27
CA ASN A 95 -18.98 -4.07 11.60
C ASN A 95 -20.18 -3.17 11.35
N LEU A 96 -20.58 -2.35 12.34
CA LEU A 96 -21.64 -1.35 12.16
C LEU A 96 -21.29 -0.38 11.03
N PHE A 97 -20.03 0.11 11.01
CA PHE A 97 -19.56 0.97 9.94
C PHE A 97 -19.69 0.29 8.58
N ARG A 98 -19.19 -0.95 8.45
CA ARG A 98 -19.24 -1.72 7.19
C ARG A 98 -20.66 -1.88 6.68
N VAL A 99 -21.58 -2.33 7.53
CA VAL A 99 -22.99 -2.53 7.15
C VAL A 99 -23.60 -1.24 6.59
N ASN A 100 -23.44 -0.12 7.31
CA ASN A 100 -23.98 1.17 6.85
C ASN A 100 -23.26 1.73 5.63
N PHE A 101 -21.95 1.47 5.52
CA PHE A 101 -21.12 1.95 4.42
C PHE A 101 -21.49 1.23 3.12
N TYR A 102 -21.56 -0.10 3.14
CA TYR A 102 -21.88 -0.90 1.96
C TYR A 102 -23.35 -0.76 1.55
N ALA A 103 -24.28 -0.64 2.50
CA ALA A 103 -25.68 -0.32 2.20
C ALA A 103 -25.78 1.01 1.44
N ARG A 104 -25.15 2.07 1.97
CA ARG A 104 -25.15 3.38 1.30
C ARG A 104 -24.42 3.36 -0.05
N LEU A 105 -23.34 2.59 -0.16
CA LEU A 105 -22.60 2.46 -1.42
C LEU A 105 -23.45 1.77 -2.49
N ALA A 106 -24.19 0.72 -2.13
CA ALA A 106 -25.11 0.03 -3.03
C ALA A 106 -26.24 0.95 -3.49
N GLU A 107 -26.85 1.72 -2.58
CA GLU A 107 -27.85 2.74 -2.93
C GLU A 107 -27.32 3.78 -3.93
N LEU A 108 -26.12 4.31 -3.69
CA LEU A 108 -25.52 5.35 -4.55
C LEU A 108 -25.15 4.85 -5.94
N ALA A 109 -24.90 3.55 -6.07
CA ALA A 109 -24.47 2.91 -7.31
C ALA A 109 -25.59 2.09 -7.98
N ASP A 110 -26.80 2.12 -7.42
CA ASP A 110 -27.97 1.35 -7.84
C ASP A 110 -27.65 -0.15 -7.99
N TRP A 111 -26.96 -0.72 -6.99
CA TRP A 111 -26.56 -2.12 -6.99
C TRP A 111 -27.57 -3.01 -6.30
N GLY A 112 -27.93 -4.11 -6.97
CA GLY A 112 -28.59 -5.24 -6.36
C GLY A 112 -27.66 -6.05 -5.45
N ARG A 113 -28.22 -7.12 -4.89
CA ARG A 113 -27.50 -7.99 -3.95
C ARG A 113 -26.32 -8.71 -4.61
N GLU A 114 -26.48 -9.14 -5.86
CA GLU A 114 -25.46 -9.89 -6.59
C GLU A 114 -24.27 -9.00 -6.98
N GLU A 115 -24.54 -7.78 -7.43
CA GLU A 115 -23.53 -6.79 -7.77
C GLU A 115 -22.72 -6.39 -6.53
N LEU A 116 -23.41 -6.16 -5.40
CA LEU A 116 -22.75 -5.86 -4.13
C LEU A 116 -21.88 -7.03 -3.66
N ALA A 117 -22.37 -8.27 -3.74
CA ALA A 117 -21.60 -9.45 -3.38
C ALA A 117 -20.37 -9.63 -4.29
N SER A 118 -20.52 -9.39 -5.60
CA SER A 118 -19.40 -9.41 -6.54
C SER A 118 -18.38 -8.32 -6.21
N PHE A 119 -18.85 -7.10 -5.94
CA PHE A 119 -17.99 -5.99 -5.55
C PHE A 119 -17.23 -6.29 -4.25
N TRP A 120 -17.89 -6.90 -3.27
CA TRP A 120 -17.24 -7.25 -2.00
C TRP A 120 -16.14 -8.30 -2.18
N ARG A 121 -16.39 -9.35 -2.98
CA ARG A 121 -15.35 -10.33 -3.37
C ARG A 121 -14.16 -9.65 -4.06
N ASP A 122 -14.42 -8.70 -4.95
CA ASP A 122 -13.37 -7.93 -5.61
C ASP A 122 -12.56 -7.10 -4.59
N VAL A 123 -13.21 -6.47 -3.61
CA VAL A 123 -12.52 -5.73 -2.54
C VAL A 123 -11.60 -6.64 -1.73
N ASP A 124 -12.05 -7.85 -1.40
CA ASP A 124 -11.24 -8.82 -0.66
C ASP A 124 -9.98 -9.23 -1.42
N LEU A 125 -10.05 -9.34 -2.76
CA LEU A 125 -8.87 -9.58 -3.58
C LEU A 125 -7.85 -8.44 -3.46
N TYR A 126 -8.32 -7.19 -3.46
CA TYR A 126 -7.46 -6.02 -3.28
C TYR A 126 -6.87 -5.93 -1.87
N ALA A 127 -7.67 -6.22 -0.85
CA ALA A 127 -7.22 -6.23 0.55
C ALA A 127 -6.22 -7.37 0.81
N GLY A 128 -6.50 -8.57 0.31
CA GLY A 128 -5.63 -9.75 0.40
C GLY A 128 -4.31 -9.55 -0.32
N ALA A 129 -4.32 -8.99 -1.54
CA ALA A 129 -3.10 -8.67 -2.28
C ALA A 129 -2.22 -7.64 -1.55
N ALA A 130 -2.81 -6.71 -0.80
CA ALA A 130 -2.08 -5.72 0.00
C ALA A 130 -1.47 -6.30 1.29
N LEU A 131 -2.01 -7.42 1.78
CA LEU A 131 -1.60 -8.09 3.03
C LEU A 131 -0.69 -9.31 2.79
N ALA A 132 -0.69 -9.88 1.58
CA ALA A 132 0.13 -11.04 1.24
C ALA A 132 1.60 -10.80 1.60
N PRO A 133 2.26 -11.73 2.34
CA PRO A 133 3.68 -11.66 2.58
C PRO A 133 4.38 -11.52 1.23
N ARG A 134 5.27 -10.54 1.12
CA ARG A 134 6.14 -10.32 -0.05
C ARG A 134 6.99 -11.58 -0.27
N SER A 135 6.40 -12.61 -0.87
CA SER A 135 7.06 -13.90 -0.99
C SER A 135 8.28 -13.72 -1.88
N GLN A 136 9.39 -14.23 -1.38
CA GLN A 136 10.70 -14.19 -2.00
C GLN A 136 10.67 -15.11 -3.23
N SER A 137 9.98 -14.74 -4.30
CA SER A 137 10.02 -15.50 -5.54
C SER A 137 11.33 -15.19 -6.29
N SER A 138 12.29 -16.08 -6.00
CA SER A 138 13.46 -16.47 -6.79
C SER A 138 14.52 -15.41 -7.13
N ARG A 139 15.74 -15.71 -6.66
CA ARG A 139 17.04 -15.15 -7.02
C ARG A 139 17.44 -15.39 -8.49
N ARG A 140 16.52 -15.68 -9.43
CA ARG A 140 16.83 -15.90 -10.86
C ARG A 140 16.19 -14.80 -11.72
N GLY A 141 17.00 -13.84 -12.17
CA GLY A 141 16.62 -12.78 -13.11
C GLY A 141 16.64 -11.37 -12.49
N ARG A 142 17.84 -10.86 -12.17
CA ARG A 142 18.07 -9.74 -11.24
C ARG A 142 18.11 -8.33 -11.86
N ARG A 143 17.76 -8.13 -13.14
CA ARG A 143 17.87 -6.79 -13.76
C ARG A 143 16.59 -6.19 -14.38
N SER A 144 15.66 -6.99 -14.91
CA SER A 144 14.43 -6.42 -15.51
C SER A 144 13.23 -6.37 -14.55
N ARG A 145 13.05 -7.35 -13.65
CA ARG A 145 11.86 -7.45 -12.79
C ARG A 145 11.88 -6.58 -11.52
N LYS A 146 12.67 -5.51 -11.43
CA LYS A 146 12.76 -4.69 -10.21
C LYS A 146 11.74 -3.54 -10.19
N LEU A 147 11.27 -3.11 -11.36
CA LEU A 147 10.23 -2.09 -11.51
C LEU A 147 8.82 -2.73 -11.45
N ASP A 148 8.65 -3.91 -12.04
CA ASP A 148 7.34 -4.57 -12.23
C ASP A 148 6.76 -5.19 -10.95
N ARG A 149 7.60 -5.50 -9.95
CA ARG A 149 7.20 -6.32 -8.79
C ARG A 149 6.36 -5.60 -7.72
N HIS A 150 6.00 -4.32 -7.89
CA HIS A 150 5.59 -3.49 -6.74
C HIS A 150 4.41 -2.52 -6.96
N LEU A 151 3.70 -2.58 -8.09
CA LEU A 151 2.68 -1.56 -8.40
C LEU A 151 1.25 -1.93 -7.93
N GLY A 152 1.01 -3.21 -7.60
CA GLY A 152 -0.21 -3.71 -6.94
C GLY A 152 -1.34 -4.07 -7.90
N ALA A 153 -2.34 -4.82 -7.39
CA ALA A 153 -3.45 -5.38 -8.18
C ALA A 153 -4.19 -4.34 -9.04
N PHE A 154 -4.37 -3.11 -8.53
CA PHE A 154 -4.92 -1.99 -9.30
C PHE A 154 -4.14 -1.72 -10.58
N ALA A 155 -2.82 -1.59 -10.47
CA ALA A 155 -1.98 -1.20 -11.59
C ALA A 155 -1.96 -2.28 -12.67
N ASP A 156 -1.98 -3.55 -12.26
CA ASP A 156 -2.04 -4.68 -13.19
C ASP A 156 -3.39 -4.73 -13.93
N ARG A 157 -4.52 -4.69 -13.21
CA ARG A 157 -5.87 -4.72 -13.82
C ARG A 157 -6.09 -3.51 -14.74
N CYS A 158 -5.73 -2.31 -14.29
CA CYS A 158 -5.82 -1.12 -15.13
C CYS A 158 -4.88 -1.17 -16.34
N ALA A 159 -3.68 -1.76 -16.24
CA ALA A 159 -2.79 -1.87 -17.39
C ALA A 159 -3.40 -2.73 -18.51
N PHE A 160 -4.00 -3.87 -18.14
CA PHE A 160 -4.70 -4.74 -19.09
C PHE A 160 -5.91 -4.07 -19.73
N LEU A 161 -6.68 -3.30 -18.95
CA LEU A 161 -7.83 -2.54 -19.48
C LEU A 161 -7.38 -1.43 -20.44
N LEU A 162 -6.27 -0.77 -20.14
CA LEU A 162 -5.85 0.44 -20.82
C LEU A 162 -5.11 0.16 -22.14
N ASP A 163 -4.05 -0.65 -22.10
CA ASP A 163 -3.23 -0.93 -23.29
C ASP A 163 -2.32 -2.16 -23.06
N SER A 164 -2.73 -3.32 -23.58
CA SER A 164 -1.94 -4.57 -23.52
C SER A 164 -0.65 -4.53 -24.35
N SER A 165 -0.52 -3.59 -25.29
CA SER A 165 0.71 -3.43 -26.08
C SER A 165 1.77 -2.59 -25.35
N LEU A 166 1.37 -1.75 -24.39
CA LEU A 166 2.22 -0.87 -23.60
C LEU A 166 2.10 -1.16 -22.09
N LEU A 167 2.04 -2.44 -21.70
CA LEU A 167 1.76 -2.86 -20.32
C LEU A 167 2.59 -2.13 -19.26
N GLU A 168 3.90 -1.99 -19.42
CA GLU A 168 4.73 -1.32 -18.40
C GLU A 168 4.43 0.18 -18.25
N LYS A 169 4.12 0.85 -19.35
CA LYS A 169 3.73 2.27 -19.34
C LYS A 169 2.35 2.43 -18.71
N ALA A 170 1.40 1.57 -19.09
CA ALA A 170 0.06 1.53 -18.54
C ALA A 170 0.08 1.23 -17.03
N ARG A 171 0.89 0.26 -16.59
CA ARG A 171 1.08 -0.10 -15.18
C ARG A 171 1.69 1.05 -14.38
N SER A 172 2.71 1.70 -14.92
CA SER A 172 3.34 2.88 -14.28
C SER A 172 2.34 4.03 -14.12
N ALA A 173 1.59 4.37 -15.17
CA ALA A 173 0.56 5.40 -15.13
C ALA A 173 -0.57 5.06 -14.14
N ALA A 174 -1.04 3.81 -14.15
CA ALA A 174 -2.06 3.33 -13.23
C ALA A 174 -1.57 3.37 -11.77
N ALA A 175 -0.30 3.07 -11.49
CA ALA A 175 0.25 3.18 -10.13
C ALA A 175 0.26 4.63 -9.60
N ILE A 176 0.49 5.62 -10.48
CA ILE A 176 0.39 7.03 -10.11
C ILE A 176 -1.06 7.39 -9.78
N LEU A 177 -2.01 6.93 -10.59
CA LEU A 177 -3.44 7.08 -10.31
C LEU A 177 -3.82 6.42 -8.98
N HIS A 178 -3.36 5.18 -8.73
CA HIS A 178 -3.62 4.44 -7.49
C HIS A 178 -3.25 5.25 -6.25
N ARG A 179 -2.05 5.84 -6.21
CA ARG A 179 -1.61 6.69 -5.09
C ARG A 179 -2.47 7.95 -4.92
N ARG A 180 -3.03 8.49 -5.99
CA ARG A 180 -3.98 9.62 -5.93
C ARG A 180 -5.32 9.17 -5.36
N LEU A 181 -5.81 8.01 -5.78
CA LEU A 181 -7.05 7.40 -5.27
C LEU A 181 -6.94 7.06 -3.79
N GLU A 182 -5.85 6.42 -3.35
CA GLU A 182 -5.62 6.14 -1.92
C GLU A 182 -5.66 7.43 -1.08
N ARG A 183 -5.03 8.51 -1.56
CA ARG A 183 -5.07 9.81 -0.87
C ARG A 183 -6.48 10.39 -0.81
N LYS A 184 -7.21 10.39 -1.93
CA LYS A 184 -8.61 10.83 -1.98
C LYS A 184 -9.48 10.04 -1.00
N ALA A 185 -9.31 8.72 -0.93
CA ALA A 185 -10.05 7.86 -0.01
C ALA A 185 -9.82 8.25 1.46
N MET A 186 -8.55 8.47 1.83
CA MET A 186 -8.19 8.85 3.19
C MET A 186 -8.71 10.24 3.59
N ILE A 187 -8.69 11.20 2.66
CA ILE A 187 -9.25 12.54 2.86
C ILE A 187 -10.77 12.45 3.02
N ALA A 188 -11.47 11.72 2.15
CA ALA A 188 -12.91 11.53 2.20
C ALA A 188 -13.36 10.88 3.51
N ALA A 189 -12.70 9.79 3.91
CA ALA A 189 -12.96 9.12 5.18
C ALA A 189 -12.64 10.04 6.37
N GLY A 190 -11.49 10.73 6.36
CA GLY A 190 -11.16 11.71 7.41
C GLY A 190 -12.22 12.80 7.57
N ALA A 191 -12.73 13.35 6.45
CA ALA A 191 -13.79 14.36 6.48
C ALA A 191 -15.11 13.81 7.01
N ALA A 192 -15.53 12.62 6.57
CA ALA A 192 -16.76 11.98 7.05
C ALA A 192 -16.74 11.70 8.56
N PHE A 193 -15.63 11.14 9.07
CA PHE A 193 -15.48 10.87 10.51
C PHE A 193 -15.51 12.17 11.33
N ARG A 194 -14.85 13.24 10.87
CA ARG A 194 -14.91 14.55 11.53
C ARG A 194 -16.32 15.13 11.52
N SER A 195 -17.02 15.09 10.39
CA SER A 195 -18.41 15.56 10.29
C SER A 195 -19.36 14.81 11.22
N ALA A 196 -19.08 13.53 11.51
CA ALA A 196 -19.86 12.71 12.41
C ALA A 196 -19.48 12.86 13.90
N GLY A 197 -18.57 13.79 14.23
CA GLY A 197 -18.10 13.99 15.62
C GLY A 197 -17.09 12.96 16.12
N ILE A 198 -16.61 12.06 15.25
CA ILE A 198 -15.58 11.07 15.61
C ILE A 198 -14.21 11.73 15.46
N THR A 199 -13.72 12.32 16.56
CA THR A 199 -12.40 12.96 16.60
C THR A 199 -11.29 11.90 16.66
N MET A 200 -10.50 11.83 15.59
CA MET A 200 -9.21 11.13 15.61
C MET A 200 -8.29 11.89 16.56
N SER A 201 -7.78 11.24 17.61
CA SER A 201 -6.69 11.82 18.39
C SER A 201 -5.54 12.12 17.43
N ALA A 202 -5.18 13.40 17.30
CA ALA A 202 -4.01 13.79 16.54
C ALA A 202 -2.81 12.94 16.98
N PRO A 203 -1.90 12.55 16.08
CA PRO A 203 -0.65 11.94 16.51
C PRO A 203 0.00 12.91 17.48
N ARG A 204 0.03 12.57 18.78
CA ARG A 204 0.68 13.37 19.81
C ARG A 204 2.08 13.67 19.28
N LYS A 205 2.36 14.95 18.97
CA LYS A 205 3.71 15.42 18.67
C LYS A 205 4.57 14.87 19.79
N ARG A 206 5.55 14.03 19.46
CA ARG A 206 6.57 13.60 20.43
C ARG A 206 7.08 14.88 21.10
N PRO A 207 7.13 14.95 22.44
CA PRO A 207 7.71 16.11 23.09
C PRO A 207 9.12 16.30 22.50
N PRO A 208 9.54 17.54 22.22
CA PRO A 208 10.89 17.79 21.74
C PRO A 208 11.86 17.15 22.74
N ARG A 209 12.71 16.25 22.25
CA ARG A 209 13.85 15.75 23.02
C ARG A 209 14.59 16.99 23.51
N SER A 210 14.51 17.25 24.82
CA SER A 210 15.34 18.26 25.44
C SER A 210 16.79 17.95 25.04
N ARG A 211 17.41 18.91 24.34
CA ARG A 211 18.85 18.93 24.14
C ARG A 211 19.45 18.95 25.55
N MET A 212 19.92 17.81 26.03
CA MET A 212 20.80 17.80 27.20
C MET A 212 21.96 18.73 26.89
N ALA A 213 22.08 19.74 27.74
CA ALA A 213 23.13 20.73 27.72
C ALA A 213 24.49 20.02 27.64
N ARG A 214 25.27 20.37 26.61
CA ARG A 214 26.70 20.09 26.58
C ARG A 214 27.33 20.98 27.66
N HIS A 215 27.56 20.43 28.85
CA HIS A 215 28.47 21.05 29.79
C HIS A 215 29.90 20.89 29.27
N SER A 216 30.44 22.02 28.83
CA SER A 216 31.84 22.30 28.68
C SER A 216 32.53 22.17 30.06
N SER A 217 33.49 21.27 30.19
CA SER A 217 34.52 21.36 31.23
C SER A 217 35.90 21.29 30.59
N ARG A 218 36.51 22.47 30.48
CA ARG A 218 37.84 22.72 29.95
C ARG A 218 38.87 22.54 31.07
N LYS A 219 39.85 21.66 30.81
CA LYS A 219 41.26 21.66 31.28
C LYS A 219 41.60 22.29 32.63
N THR A 220 42.18 21.49 33.52
CA THR A 220 43.44 21.85 34.22
C THR A 220 44.38 20.64 34.26
N ALA A 221 45.66 20.94 34.07
CA ALA A 221 46.77 20.01 33.97
C ALA A 221 47.43 19.80 35.34
N ARG A 222 48.00 18.61 35.61
CA ARG A 222 49.43 18.41 35.96
C ARG A 222 49.74 17.00 36.53
N LYS A 223 50.93 16.54 36.11
CA LYS A 223 51.94 15.69 36.83
C LYS A 223 51.76 14.16 36.95
N LYS A 224 52.42 13.48 35.99
CA LYS A 224 53.46 12.41 36.05
C LYS A 224 53.23 11.02 36.74
N PRO A 225 53.97 9.96 36.28
CA PRO A 225 53.68 8.50 36.40
C PRO A 225 54.60 7.80 37.47
N PRO A 226 54.76 6.45 37.66
CA PRO A 226 54.93 5.36 36.66
C PRO A 226 54.51 3.89 37.06
N ALA A 227 54.88 2.95 36.17
CA ALA A 227 55.04 1.49 36.32
C ALA A 227 53.75 0.62 36.20
N ALA A 228 53.71 -0.56 35.56
CA ALA A 228 54.76 -1.43 35.05
C ALA A 228 54.27 -2.29 33.85
N ARG A 229 55.20 -2.58 32.94
CA ARG A 229 55.44 -3.83 32.20
C ARG A 229 54.32 -4.90 32.20
N ARG A 230 53.90 -5.35 31.02
CA ARG A 230 54.43 -6.61 30.42
C ARG A 230 53.96 -6.84 28.97
N PHE A 231 54.97 -7.10 28.14
CA PHE A 231 54.92 -7.70 26.81
C PHE A 231 54.36 -9.14 26.83
N LYS A 232 53.73 -9.55 25.72
CA LYS A 232 54.08 -10.70 24.84
C LYS A 232 53.05 -10.77 23.70
N LYS A 233 53.34 -10.28 22.48
CA LYS A 233 54.00 -10.95 21.34
C LYS A 233 53.35 -12.28 20.88
N THR A 234 52.75 -12.22 19.68
CA THR A 234 52.90 -13.13 18.51
C THR A 234 52.53 -14.62 18.69
N VAL A 235 51.82 -15.28 17.76
CA VAL A 235 52.34 -15.89 16.52
C VAL A 235 51.12 -16.52 15.79
N ARG A 236 50.72 -16.04 14.60
CA ARG A 236 51.00 -16.60 13.26
C ARG A 236 50.89 -18.13 13.14
N ARG A 237 49.86 -18.64 12.43
CA ARG A 237 50.03 -19.89 11.67
C ARG A 237 49.22 -19.91 10.37
N LYS A 238 49.99 -20.08 9.31
CA LYS A 238 49.68 -20.26 7.89
C LYS A 238 49.76 -21.77 7.59
N ARG A 239 48.87 -22.32 6.77
CA ARG A 239 49.03 -23.55 5.96
C ARG A 239 47.76 -23.65 5.09
N MET A 240 47.74 -23.38 3.78
CA MET A 240 48.38 -24.08 2.63
C MET A 240 48.20 -25.59 2.69
N GLY A 241 47.43 -26.12 1.73
CA GLY A 241 47.19 -27.54 1.50
C GLY A 241 46.40 -27.75 0.20
N SER A 242 47.14 -27.81 -0.90
CA SER A 242 46.74 -28.15 -2.27
C SER A 242 46.75 -29.67 -2.53
N ASN A 243 45.81 -30.19 -3.33
CA ASN A 243 46.00 -31.34 -4.25
C ASN A 243 44.74 -31.49 -5.14
N LYS A 244 44.84 -31.45 -6.48
CA LYS A 244 45.07 -32.57 -7.45
C LYS A 244 43.99 -33.67 -7.32
N LYS A 245 43.37 -34.27 -8.35
CA LYS A 245 43.61 -34.40 -9.80
C LYS A 245 42.41 -35.20 -10.41
N LEU A 246 42.12 -34.99 -11.71
CA LEU A 246 41.70 -35.97 -12.75
C LEU A 246 40.43 -36.86 -12.59
N THR A 247 39.46 -36.72 -13.51
CA THR A 247 39.28 -37.61 -14.70
C THR A 247 38.01 -37.24 -15.51
N PRO A 248 38.02 -37.34 -16.86
CA PRO A 248 36.83 -37.32 -17.70
C PRO A 248 36.56 -38.70 -18.36
N ARG A 249 35.30 -39.13 -18.42
CA ARG A 249 34.72 -40.19 -19.30
C ARG A 249 33.23 -40.32 -18.91
N ARG A 250 32.23 -40.60 -19.75
CA ARG A 250 32.19 -41.38 -20.98
C ARG A 250 30.90 -41.06 -21.76
N LYS A 251 30.97 -41.24 -23.08
CA LYS A 251 29.87 -41.28 -24.06
C LYS A 251 28.84 -42.38 -23.72
N GLY A 252 27.59 -42.15 -24.14
CA GLY A 252 26.56 -43.18 -24.31
C GLY A 252 25.48 -42.67 -25.27
N ALA A 253 25.59 -43.07 -26.53
CA ALA A 253 24.57 -42.96 -27.56
C ALA A 253 23.71 -44.24 -27.58
N THR A 254 22.68 -44.26 -28.44
CA THR A 254 21.68 -45.31 -28.73
C THR A 254 20.44 -45.25 -27.83
N ARG A 255 19.21 -45.28 -28.34
CA ARG A 255 18.70 -45.65 -29.66
C ARG A 255 17.42 -44.85 -29.94
#